data_AF-A0A954SKT1-F1
#
_entry.id   AF-A0A954SKT1-F1
#
_cell.length_a   1.000
_cell.length_b   1.000
_cell.length_c   1.000
_cell.angle_alpha   90.00
_cell.angle_beta   90.00
_cell.angle_gamma   90.00
#
_symmetry.space_group_name_H-M   'P 1'
#
loop_
_entity.id
_entity.type
_entity.pdbx_description
1 polymer ?
#
loop_
_entity_poly.entity_id
_entity_poly.type
_entity_poly.pdbx_seq_one_letter_code
_entity_poly.pdbx_strand_id
1 'polypeptide(L)'
;MMLRLLSLLALTCGCLSVASAQDTLNFPVLGETIRHAPELDAVLAKDAPLQVISSGYVWTEGPVWVREKDGPGYLLFSDIPPNSVFKWVEGTGAELFLKPSGFTGPGDYGAEPGSNGLLIDAKGQLVSCEHGDRRLSVLTKDGGKRTLVDNYEGKRLNSPNDVVQHSCGDLLFTDPPYGLPNRWDDPRRELDFCGVYRLTPQGQLTLLTREMTRPNGIALSPDEKTLYVAQSDPEAAIWKAFPINADGSLGKSRILYDATQHVKDGWPGLPDGMAVDQAGNIFGTGPGGVFVFSPAGKLLGRISTGERTSNCTFGGADGSQLYITADTYVCRIQTKTKGLGF
;
A
#
# COMPACT_ATOMS: atom_id res chain seq x y z
N MET A 1 59.65 -42.75 -2.13
CA MET A 1 59.57 -41.72 -3.19
C MET A 1 58.41 -40.79 -2.87
N MET A 2 58.67 -39.50 -2.63
CA MET A 2 57.62 -38.51 -2.38
C MET A 2 57.02 -38.06 -3.71
N LEU A 3 55.68 -38.05 -3.82
CA LEU A 3 54.98 -37.37 -4.91
C LEU A 3 54.41 -36.05 -4.39
N ARG A 4 54.78 -34.93 -5.01
CA ARG A 4 54.25 -33.60 -4.68
C ARG A 4 52.89 -33.42 -5.36
N LEU A 5 51.85 -33.08 -4.60
CA LEU A 5 50.66 -32.45 -5.18
C LEU A 5 50.96 -30.97 -5.45
N LEU A 6 50.82 -30.52 -6.70
CA LEU A 6 50.66 -29.10 -6.99
C LEU A 6 49.17 -28.74 -6.89
N SER A 7 48.84 -27.80 -6.03
CA SER A 7 47.53 -27.16 -5.97
C SER A 7 47.43 -26.08 -7.07
N LEU A 8 46.51 -26.28 -8.02
CA LEU A 8 46.14 -25.22 -8.97
C LEU A 8 45.27 -24.18 -8.26
N LEU A 9 45.73 -22.93 -8.19
CA LEU A 9 44.90 -21.80 -7.82
C LEU A 9 44.13 -21.32 -9.07
N ALA A 10 42.83 -21.58 -9.12
CA ALA A 10 41.97 -21.02 -10.16
C ALA A 10 41.53 -19.61 -9.75
N LEU A 11 42.06 -18.57 -10.42
CA LEU A 11 41.48 -17.22 -10.34
C LEU A 11 40.14 -17.23 -11.08
N THR A 12 39.03 -17.18 -10.33
CA THR A 12 37.72 -16.90 -10.89
C THR A 12 37.63 -15.42 -11.25
N CYS A 13 37.76 -15.11 -12.53
CA CYS A 13 37.53 -13.77 -13.04
C CYS A 13 36.06 -13.38 -12.83
N GLY A 14 35.80 -12.29 -12.10
CA GLY A 14 34.44 -11.86 -11.80
C GLY A 14 33.69 -11.44 -13.05
N CYS A 15 32.56 -12.09 -13.33
CA CYS A 15 31.65 -11.63 -14.37
C CYS A 15 31.03 -10.29 -13.94
N LEU A 16 31.41 -9.20 -14.62
CA LEU A 16 30.68 -7.94 -14.56
C LEU A 16 29.27 -8.19 -15.11
N SER A 17 28.28 -8.20 -14.22
CA SER A 17 26.87 -8.23 -14.60
C SER A 17 26.52 -6.94 -15.32
N VAL A 18 26.43 -7.00 -16.65
CA VAL A 18 25.84 -5.92 -17.43
C VAL A 18 24.36 -5.86 -17.06
N ALA A 19 23.96 -4.85 -16.29
CA ALA A 19 22.55 -4.63 -15.99
C ALA A 19 21.83 -4.35 -17.32
N SER A 20 20.98 -5.28 -17.77
CA SER A 20 20.14 -5.05 -18.93
C SER A 20 19.03 -4.08 -18.54
N ALA A 21 18.91 -2.98 -19.29
CA ALA A 21 17.79 -2.07 -19.15
C ALA A 21 16.46 -2.82 -19.34
N GLN A 22 15.44 -2.45 -18.56
CA GLN A 22 14.11 -3.02 -18.67
C GLN A 22 13.49 -2.63 -20.03
N ASP A 23 12.93 -3.60 -20.76
CA ASP A 23 12.10 -3.31 -21.93
C ASP A 23 10.86 -2.54 -21.48
N THR A 24 10.75 -1.29 -21.91
CA THR A 24 9.64 -0.37 -21.57
C THR A 24 8.54 -0.37 -22.63
N LEU A 25 8.75 -1.02 -23.76
CA LEU A 25 7.82 -1.05 -24.89
C LEU A 25 6.89 -2.27 -24.84
N ASN A 26 7.37 -3.40 -24.31
CA ASN A 26 6.67 -4.69 -24.36
C ASN A 26 6.36 -5.28 -22.97
N PHE A 27 5.71 -4.50 -22.09
CA PHE A 27 5.21 -5.05 -20.82
C PHE A 27 4.09 -6.08 -21.05
N PRO A 28 4.11 -7.24 -20.34
CA PRO A 28 2.97 -8.15 -20.30
C PRO A 28 1.71 -7.45 -19.80
N VAL A 29 0.55 -7.84 -20.32
CA VAL A 29 -0.76 -7.29 -19.91
C VAL A 29 -1.50 -8.31 -19.06
N LEU A 30 -2.11 -7.85 -17.97
CA LEU A 30 -2.88 -8.65 -17.02
C LEU A 30 -4.36 -8.24 -17.05
N GLY A 31 -5.27 -9.23 -16.98
CA GLY A 31 -6.69 -8.98 -16.74
C GLY A 31 -7.40 -8.06 -17.76
N GLU A 32 -8.40 -7.29 -17.29
CA GLU A 32 -9.26 -6.44 -18.14
C GLU A 32 -9.96 -5.32 -17.34
N THR A 33 -10.49 -4.29 -18.03
CA THR A 33 -11.35 -3.26 -17.39
C THR A 33 -12.83 -3.55 -17.63
N ILE A 34 -13.54 -3.95 -16.58
CA ILE A 34 -15.00 -4.16 -16.58
C ILE A 34 -15.71 -2.83 -16.36
N ARG A 35 -16.64 -2.47 -17.26
CA ARG A 35 -17.37 -1.20 -17.22
C ARG A 35 -18.79 -1.40 -16.70
N HIS A 36 -19.13 -0.73 -15.61
CA HIS A 36 -20.48 -0.76 -15.03
C HIS A 36 -21.29 0.51 -15.33
N ALA A 37 -20.62 1.63 -15.61
CA ALA A 37 -21.27 2.90 -15.92
C ALA A 37 -20.47 3.71 -16.98
N PRO A 38 -21.14 4.48 -17.85
CA PRO A 38 -20.48 5.24 -18.93
C PRO A 38 -19.53 6.33 -18.41
N GLU A 39 -19.71 6.82 -17.18
CA GLU A 39 -18.84 7.84 -16.60
C GLU A 39 -17.38 7.36 -16.43
N LEU A 40 -17.14 6.04 -16.41
CA LEU A 40 -15.79 5.47 -16.42
C LEU A 40 -15.00 5.82 -17.70
N ASP A 41 -15.68 6.13 -18.82
CA ASP A 41 -15.01 6.55 -20.07
C ASP A 41 -14.27 7.89 -19.92
N ALA A 42 -14.63 8.72 -18.92
CA ALA A 42 -13.93 9.94 -18.55
C ALA A 42 -12.68 9.69 -17.68
N VAL A 43 -12.61 8.53 -17.01
CA VAL A 43 -11.56 8.18 -16.02
C VAL A 43 -10.52 7.21 -16.61
N LEU A 44 -10.94 6.25 -17.43
CA LEU A 44 -10.10 5.23 -18.06
C LEU A 44 -10.46 5.08 -19.55
N ALA A 45 -9.47 5.05 -20.43
CA ALA A 45 -9.67 4.67 -21.84
C ALA A 45 -10.12 3.21 -21.98
N LYS A 46 -10.87 2.88 -23.04
CA LYS A 46 -11.52 1.57 -23.21
C LYS A 46 -10.52 0.42 -23.42
N ASP A 47 -9.38 0.78 -23.97
CA ASP A 47 -8.26 -0.02 -24.41
C ASP A 47 -7.01 0.19 -23.55
N ALA A 48 -7.13 0.87 -22.40
CA ALA A 48 -6.01 1.08 -21.47
C ALA A 48 -5.49 -0.27 -20.93
N PRO A 49 -4.25 -0.68 -21.25
CA PRO A 49 -3.72 -1.95 -20.79
C PRO A 49 -3.24 -1.85 -19.34
N LEU A 50 -3.56 -2.86 -18.53
CA LEU A 50 -2.93 -3.06 -17.22
C LEU A 50 -1.60 -3.79 -17.44
N GLN A 51 -0.50 -3.03 -17.42
CA GLN A 51 0.85 -3.52 -17.66
C GLN A 51 1.49 -4.08 -16.38
N VAL A 52 2.05 -5.29 -16.43
CA VAL A 52 2.88 -5.85 -15.35
C VAL A 52 4.29 -5.28 -15.48
N ILE A 53 4.68 -4.39 -14.56
CA ILE A 53 5.99 -3.69 -14.59
C ILE A 53 7.05 -4.38 -13.73
N SER A 54 6.65 -5.22 -12.78
CA SER A 54 7.56 -6.06 -12.00
C SER A 54 6.85 -7.27 -11.41
N SER A 55 7.61 -8.31 -11.06
CA SER A 55 7.07 -9.61 -10.64
C SER A 55 8.09 -10.44 -9.84
N GLY A 56 7.61 -11.43 -9.08
CA GLY A 56 8.46 -12.39 -8.36
C GLY A 56 8.58 -12.12 -6.86
N TYR A 57 7.64 -11.34 -6.32
CA TYR A 57 7.48 -11.03 -4.89
C TYR A 57 6.69 -12.12 -4.16
N VAL A 58 6.57 -12.01 -2.84
CA VAL A 58 5.71 -12.92 -2.06
C VAL A 58 4.34 -12.29 -1.79
N TRP A 59 4.31 -11.04 -1.33
CA TRP A 59 3.07 -10.27 -1.16
C TRP A 59 3.38 -8.77 -1.26
N THR A 60 3.15 -8.20 -2.44
CA THR A 60 3.35 -6.78 -2.73
C THR A 60 2.30 -5.91 -2.05
N GLU A 61 2.70 -4.77 -1.50
CA GLU A 61 1.85 -3.90 -0.67
C GLU A 61 2.33 -2.45 -0.63
N GLY A 62 1.46 -1.55 -0.13
CA GLY A 62 1.80 -0.16 0.19
C GLY A 62 2.60 0.60 -0.88
N PRO A 63 2.15 0.67 -2.15
CA PRO A 63 2.85 1.41 -3.19
C PRO A 63 2.77 2.92 -2.93
N VAL A 64 3.87 3.64 -3.05
CA VAL A 64 3.92 5.10 -3.00
C VAL A 64 4.83 5.68 -4.07
N TRP A 65 4.36 6.71 -4.76
CA TRP A 65 5.16 7.41 -5.76
C TRP A 65 6.03 8.50 -5.12
N VAL A 66 7.32 8.46 -5.40
CA VAL A 66 8.29 9.48 -4.99
C VAL A 66 8.63 10.35 -6.18
N ARG A 67 8.31 11.64 -6.10
CA ARG A 67 8.72 12.62 -7.11
C ARG A 67 10.15 13.04 -6.91
N GLU A 68 10.89 13.10 -8.00
CA GLU A 68 12.17 13.80 -8.06
C GLU A 68 11.96 15.15 -8.72
N LYS A 69 12.61 16.20 -8.19
CA LYS A 69 12.43 17.58 -8.68
C LYS A 69 12.87 17.74 -10.14
N ASP A 70 13.95 17.05 -10.50
CA ASP A 70 14.67 17.19 -11.76
C ASP A 70 14.80 15.82 -12.49
N GLY A 71 13.90 14.87 -12.19
CA GLY A 71 13.95 13.48 -12.66
C GLY A 71 12.56 12.85 -12.87
N PRO A 72 12.47 11.64 -13.43
CA PRO A 72 11.19 11.01 -13.78
C PRO A 72 10.36 10.58 -12.55
N GLY A 73 10.96 10.52 -11.36
CA GLY A 73 10.36 9.93 -10.17
C GLY A 73 10.51 8.40 -10.14
N TYR A 74 10.06 7.77 -9.05
CA TYR A 74 10.12 6.33 -8.86
C TYR A 74 9.02 5.81 -7.93
N LEU A 75 8.70 4.53 -8.04
CA LEU A 75 7.77 3.86 -7.16
C LEU A 75 8.52 3.17 -6.02
N LEU A 76 8.07 3.32 -4.78
CA LEU A 76 8.40 2.43 -3.67
C LEU A 76 7.22 1.52 -3.38
N PHE A 77 7.47 0.28 -2.96
CA PHE A 77 6.43 -0.65 -2.48
C PHE A 77 7.04 -1.69 -1.54
N SER A 78 6.25 -2.18 -0.60
CA SER A 78 6.62 -3.25 0.32
C SER A 78 6.49 -4.63 -0.33
N ASP A 79 7.35 -5.56 0.05
CA ASP A 79 7.10 -7.00 -0.03
C ASP A 79 7.19 -7.54 1.40
N ILE A 80 6.04 -7.82 2.01
CA ILE A 80 5.93 -7.91 3.48
C ILE A 80 6.64 -9.16 4.04
N PRO A 81 6.42 -10.38 3.50
CA PRO A 81 7.03 -11.60 4.02
C PRO A 81 8.56 -11.58 4.05
N PRO A 82 9.28 -11.12 3.00
CA PRO A 82 10.74 -11.01 3.06
C PRO A 82 11.25 -9.78 3.83
N ASN A 83 10.40 -8.98 4.48
CA ASN A 83 10.80 -7.80 5.28
C ASN A 83 11.55 -6.74 4.44
N SER A 84 11.04 -6.42 3.25
CA SER A 84 11.71 -5.57 2.25
C SER A 84 10.82 -4.43 1.74
N VAL A 85 11.41 -3.31 1.36
CA VAL A 85 10.84 -2.35 0.39
C VAL A 85 11.68 -2.38 -0.87
N PHE A 86 11.04 -2.34 -2.03
CA PHE A 86 11.67 -2.23 -3.34
C PHE A 86 11.45 -0.84 -3.93
N LYS A 87 12.41 -0.41 -4.76
CA LYS A 87 12.32 0.79 -5.60
C LYS A 87 12.25 0.36 -7.05
N TRP A 88 11.20 0.76 -7.76
CA TRP A 88 11.08 0.58 -9.21
C TRP A 88 11.27 1.90 -9.95
N VAL A 89 12.16 1.89 -10.95
CA VAL A 89 12.45 3.02 -11.85
C VAL A 89 12.21 2.55 -13.29
N GLU A 90 11.45 3.34 -14.05
CA GLU A 90 11.16 3.03 -15.45
C GLU A 90 12.45 2.87 -16.28
N GLY A 91 12.51 1.84 -17.12
CA GLY A 91 13.71 1.49 -17.92
C GLY A 91 14.85 0.84 -17.12
N THR A 92 14.79 0.83 -15.80
CA THR A 92 15.79 0.16 -14.94
C THR A 92 15.23 -1.12 -14.30
N GLY A 93 13.94 -1.12 -13.92
CA GLY A 93 13.32 -2.21 -13.17
C GLY A 93 13.33 -1.96 -11.67
N ALA A 94 13.16 -3.03 -10.89
CA ALA A 94 13.06 -2.98 -9.43
C ALA A 94 14.36 -3.41 -8.73
N GLU A 95 14.78 -2.64 -7.72
CA GLU A 95 15.92 -2.93 -6.84
C GLU A 95 15.51 -2.91 -5.36
N LEU A 96 16.29 -3.57 -4.49
CA LEU A 96 16.04 -3.55 -3.04
C LEU A 96 16.39 -2.16 -2.47
N PHE A 97 15.41 -1.51 -1.83
CA PHE A 97 15.56 -0.16 -1.27
C PHE A 97 15.85 -0.16 0.24
N LEU A 98 15.08 -0.95 1.01
CA LEU A 98 15.21 -0.99 2.48
C LEU A 98 15.01 -2.41 2.99
N LYS A 99 15.92 -2.85 3.87
CA LYS A 99 15.84 -4.12 4.59
C LYS A 99 16.64 -4.06 5.90
N PRO A 100 16.09 -4.44 7.06
CA PRO A 100 14.67 -4.75 7.30
C PRO A 100 13.78 -3.51 7.14
N SER A 101 12.59 -3.68 6.55
CA SER A 101 11.62 -2.59 6.41
C SER A 101 10.66 -2.46 7.60
N GLY A 102 10.24 -3.59 8.19
CA GLY A 102 9.47 -3.67 9.43
C GLY A 102 10.34 -4.16 10.60
N PHE A 103 10.15 -5.43 10.98
CA PHE A 103 10.75 -6.07 12.16
C PHE A 103 12.27 -5.90 12.21
N THR A 104 12.77 -5.34 13.32
CA THR A 104 14.21 -5.14 13.57
C THR A 104 14.79 -6.10 14.61
N GLY A 105 13.97 -6.92 15.26
CA GLY A 105 14.40 -7.87 16.28
C GLY A 105 15.12 -9.12 15.73
N PRO A 106 15.74 -9.93 16.61
CA PRO A 106 16.38 -11.17 16.22
C PRO A 106 15.37 -12.30 15.99
N GLY A 107 15.69 -13.21 15.06
CA GLY A 107 14.92 -14.42 14.80
C GLY A 107 13.76 -14.24 13.82
N ASP A 108 12.95 -15.29 13.68
CA ASP A 108 11.70 -15.22 12.92
C ASP A 108 10.63 -14.50 13.74
N TYR A 109 9.92 -13.58 13.08
CA TYR A 109 8.75 -12.93 13.66
C TYR A 109 7.49 -13.75 13.40
N GLY A 110 7.26 -14.14 12.15
CA GLY A 110 6.01 -14.66 11.61
C GLY A 110 5.83 -14.31 10.12
N ALA A 111 4.63 -14.52 9.57
CA ALA A 111 4.38 -14.46 8.13
C ALA A 111 4.52 -13.06 7.48
N GLU A 112 4.32 -11.97 8.23
CA GLU A 112 4.32 -10.60 7.73
C GLU A 112 5.20 -9.68 8.63
N PRO A 113 6.53 -9.84 8.60
CA PRO A 113 7.44 -9.04 9.42
C PRO A 113 7.64 -7.61 8.91
N GLY A 114 7.40 -7.36 7.61
CA GLY A 114 7.81 -6.14 6.91
C GLY A 114 7.07 -4.84 7.28
N SER A 115 7.42 -3.80 6.54
CA SER A 115 6.51 -2.66 6.33
C SER A 115 5.29 -3.12 5.53
N ASN A 116 4.16 -2.44 5.71
CA ASN A 116 3.01 -2.52 4.82
C ASN A 116 2.85 -1.17 4.10
N GLY A 117 1.86 -0.35 4.46
CA GLY A 117 1.58 0.94 3.86
C GLY A 117 2.75 1.91 3.95
N LEU A 118 2.98 2.63 2.85
CA LEU A 118 4.04 3.62 2.70
C LEU A 118 3.44 4.97 2.29
N LEU A 119 4.01 6.05 2.80
CA LEU A 119 3.59 7.41 2.49
C LEU A 119 4.81 8.32 2.38
N ILE A 120 4.81 9.24 1.43
CA ILE A 120 5.73 10.39 1.42
C ILE A 120 5.02 11.56 2.08
N ASP A 121 5.52 11.99 3.25
CA ASP A 121 4.94 13.12 3.97
C ASP A 121 5.25 14.47 3.28
N ALA A 122 4.57 15.53 3.71
CA ALA A 122 4.77 16.90 3.23
C ALA A 122 6.21 17.46 3.44
N LYS A 123 7.10 16.73 4.15
CA LYS A 123 8.52 17.06 4.32
C LYS A 123 9.43 16.22 3.41
N GLY A 124 8.86 15.39 2.55
CA GLY A 124 9.57 14.47 1.65
C GLY A 124 10.16 13.25 2.37
N GLN A 125 9.61 12.86 3.52
CA GLN A 125 10.10 11.73 4.31
C GLN A 125 9.23 10.49 4.06
N LEU A 126 9.86 9.32 3.93
CA LEU A 126 9.15 8.04 3.84
C LEU A 126 8.64 7.65 5.22
N VAL A 127 7.34 7.76 5.41
CA VAL A 127 6.59 7.19 6.54
C VAL A 127 6.25 5.73 6.22
N SER A 128 6.36 4.86 7.22
CA SER A 128 6.07 3.43 7.06
C SER A 128 5.19 2.91 8.20
N CYS A 129 4.14 2.20 7.82
CA CYS A 129 3.39 1.29 8.69
C CYS A 129 4.23 0.01 8.87
N GLU A 130 4.70 -0.26 10.09
CA GLU A 130 5.58 -1.41 10.37
C GLU A 130 4.83 -2.48 11.19
N HIS A 131 4.55 -3.61 10.54
CA HIS A 131 3.93 -4.77 11.18
C HIS A 131 4.82 -5.33 12.29
N GLY A 132 6.07 -5.66 11.97
CA GLY A 132 7.02 -6.28 12.89
C GLY A 132 7.25 -5.53 14.19
N ASP A 133 7.67 -4.28 14.10
CA ASP A 133 7.95 -3.42 15.26
C ASP A 133 6.67 -2.82 15.86
N ARG A 134 5.50 -2.99 15.22
CA ARG A 134 4.15 -2.55 15.63
C ARG A 134 4.09 -1.03 15.85
N ARG A 135 4.47 -0.27 14.83
CA ARG A 135 4.59 1.19 14.90
C ARG A 135 4.34 1.87 13.56
N LEU A 136 4.11 3.19 13.60
CA LEU A 136 4.53 4.04 12.49
C LEU A 136 5.95 4.54 12.73
N SER A 137 6.73 4.59 11.67
CA SER A 137 8.06 5.19 11.67
C SER A 137 8.24 6.15 10.51
N VAL A 138 9.37 6.84 10.50
CA VAL A 138 9.84 7.62 9.35
C VAL A 138 11.32 7.36 9.10
N LEU A 139 11.70 7.20 7.83
CA LEU A 139 13.08 7.07 7.39
C LEU A 139 13.81 8.42 7.56
N THR A 140 14.91 8.43 8.30
CA THR A 140 15.70 9.64 8.56
C THR A 140 16.69 9.93 7.43
N LYS A 141 16.99 11.21 7.19
CA LYS A 141 17.88 11.67 6.09
C LYS A 141 19.27 11.04 6.12
N ASP A 142 19.79 10.80 7.33
CA ASP A 142 21.11 10.21 7.56
C ASP A 142 21.09 8.66 7.51
N GLY A 143 19.98 8.07 7.06
CA GLY A 143 19.67 6.64 7.19
C GLY A 143 19.06 6.30 8.55
N GLY A 144 18.54 5.08 8.68
CA GLY A 144 17.84 4.62 9.88
C GLY A 144 16.36 5.05 9.95
N LYS A 145 15.65 4.58 10.98
CA LYS A 145 14.21 4.79 11.17
C LYS A 145 13.94 5.39 12.54
N ARG A 146 13.06 6.39 12.62
CA ARG A 146 12.59 7.00 13.88
C ARG A 146 11.11 6.67 14.08
N THR A 147 10.77 6.10 15.24
CA THR A 147 9.36 5.88 15.63
C THR A 147 8.60 7.21 15.66
N LEU A 148 7.40 7.22 15.09
CA LEU A 148 6.41 8.29 15.23
C LEU A 148 5.42 7.96 16.35
N VAL A 149 4.91 6.72 16.37
CA VAL A 149 4.08 6.18 17.46
C VAL A 149 4.09 4.65 17.43
N ASP A 150 4.12 4.01 18.60
CA ASP A 150 4.13 2.55 18.79
C ASP A 150 3.12 2.05 19.85
N ASN A 151 2.43 2.95 20.54
CA ASN A 151 1.49 2.63 21.61
C ASN A 151 0.30 3.62 21.67
N TYR A 152 -0.82 3.13 22.20
CA TYR A 152 -2.02 3.89 22.55
C TYR A 152 -2.38 3.58 24.01
N GLU A 153 -2.52 4.63 24.84
CA GLU A 153 -2.86 4.50 26.27
C GLU A 153 -1.94 3.50 27.04
N GLY A 154 -0.66 3.44 26.68
CA GLY A 154 0.33 2.54 27.30
C GLY A 154 0.29 1.09 26.82
N LYS A 155 -0.59 0.75 25.87
CA LYS A 155 -0.65 -0.54 25.18
C LYS A 155 -0.04 -0.42 23.79
N ARG A 156 0.79 -1.37 23.37
CA ARG A 156 1.31 -1.38 21.99
C ARG A 156 0.19 -1.50 20.96
N LEU A 157 0.33 -0.76 19.87
CA LEU A 157 -0.54 -0.87 18.68
C LEU A 157 -0.60 -2.33 18.20
N ASN A 158 -1.66 -2.75 17.51
CA ASN A 158 -1.73 -4.08 16.94
C ASN A 158 -0.58 -4.26 15.96
N SER A 159 -0.64 -3.55 14.83
CA SER A 159 0.24 -3.62 13.66
C SER A 159 -0.28 -2.61 12.62
N PRO A 160 0.20 -1.35 12.64
CA PRO A 160 -0.26 -0.34 11.69
C PRO A 160 -0.13 -0.82 10.25
N ASN A 161 -1.17 -0.61 9.45
CA ASN A 161 -1.35 -1.29 8.16
C ASN A 161 -1.30 -0.31 6.99
N ASP A 162 -2.16 0.71 6.96
CA ASP A 162 -2.12 1.77 5.94
C ASP A 162 -2.25 3.18 6.55
N VAL A 163 -1.79 4.22 5.84
CA VAL A 163 -1.67 5.59 6.35
C VAL A 163 -1.84 6.68 5.27
N VAL A 164 -2.61 7.73 5.61
CA VAL A 164 -2.79 8.95 4.81
C VAL A 164 -2.44 10.19 5.64
N GLN A 165 -1.97 11.26 4.99
CA GLN A 165 -1.75 12.57 5.63
C GLN A 165 -2.85 13.56 5.23
N HIS A 166 -3.41 14.25 6.24
CA HIS A 166 -4.27 15.42 6.07
C HIS A 166 -3.42 16.69 5.94
N SER A 167 -3.88 17.71 5.21
CA SER A 167 -3.12 18.95 4.91
C SER A 167 -2.66 19.74 6.13
N CYS A 168 -3.34 19.59 7.28
CA CYS A 168 -2.91 20.16 8.57
C CYS A 168 -1.62 19.50 9.14
N GLY A 169 -1.18 18.38 8.56
CA GLY A 169 -0.02 17.60 8.97
C GLY A 169 -0.35 16.33 9.78
N ASP A 170 -1.61 16.15 10.20
CA ASP A 170 -2.06 14.93 10.90
C ASP A 170 -1.90 13.69 10.02
N LEU A 171 -1.43 12.59 10.61
CA LEU A 171 -1.42 11.27 10.00
C LEU A 171 -2.64 10.48 10.48
N LEU A 172 -3.43 9.95 9.55
CA LEU A 172 -4.54 9.06 9.83
C LEU A 172 -4.18 7.66 9.37
N PHE A 173 -4.36 6.65 10.23
CA PHE A 173 -3.90 5.29 9.95
C PHE A 173 -4.81 4.21 10.55
N THR A 174 -4.68 2.99 10.04
CA THR A 174 -5.42 1.81 10.49
C THR A 174 -4.54 0.83 11.26
N ASP A 175 -5.12 0.17 12.26
CA ASP A 175 -4.41 -0.76 13.16
C ASP A 175 -5.16 -2.11 13.30
N PRO A 176 -5.28 -2.90 12.21
CA PRO A 176 -5.72 -4.29 12.23
C PRO A 176 -4.63 -5.23 12.79
N PRO A 177 -4.89 -6.54 12.97
CA PRO A 177 -3.93 -7.49 13.48
C PRO A 177 -3.27 -8.33 12.35
N TYR A 178 -3.07 -7.73 11.17
CA TYR A 178 -2.17 -8.27 10.14
C TYR A 178 -0.72 -8.11 10.62
N GLY A 179 0.29 -8.78 10.08
CA GLY A 179 1.61 -8.74 10.71
C GLY A 179 1.77 -9.56 12.00
N LEU A 180 0.94 -9.32 13.03
CA LEU A 180 0.92 -10.12 14.27
C LEU A 180 0.91 -11.62 13.91
N PRO A 181 1.88 -12.43 14.36
CA PRO A 181 2.11 -13.77 13.82
C PRO A 181 0.92 -14.73 13.95
N ASN A 182 0.22 -14.72 15.09
CA ASN A 182 -1.05 -15.44 15.30
C ASN A 182 -2.28 -14.53 15.12
N ARG A 183 -2.11 -13.40 14.43
CA ARG A 183 -3.15 -12.42 14.09
C ARG A 183 -3.90 -11.92 15.34
N TRP A 184 -5.22 -12.05 15.33
CA TRP A 184 -6.10 -11.66 16.45
C TRP A 184 -5.88 -12.49 17.71
N ASP A 185 -5.47 -13.74 17.57
CA ASP A 185 -5.25 -14.67 18.68
C ASP A 185 -3.78 -14.67 19.15
N ASP A 186 -3.00 -13.67 18.73
CA ASP A 186 -1.61 -13.52 19.16
C ASP A 186 -1.52 -13.08 20.63
N PRO A 187 -0.79 -13.81 21.49
CA PRO A 187 -0.67 -13.50 22.91
C PRO A 187 0.11 -12.20 23.20
N ARG A 188 0.76 -11.60 22.19
CA ARG A 188 1.40 -10.27 22.29
C ARG A 188 0.44 -9.12 22.00
N ARG A 189 -0.80 -9.40 21.57
CA ARG A 189 -1.80 -8.35 21.30
C ARG A 189 -2.28 -7.74 22.62
N GLU A 190 -2.28 -6.41 22.69
CA GLU A 190 -2.60 -5.67 23.92
C GLU A 190 -3.91 -4.86 23.81
N LEU A 191 -4.28 -4.47 22.59
CA LEU A 191 -5.57 -3.84 22.26
C LEU A 191 -6.61 -4.92 21.95
N ASP A 192 -7.77 -4.85 22.60
CA ASP A 192 -8.89 -5.77 22.45
C ASP A 192 -9.80 -5.44 21.24
N PHE A 193 -9.41 -4.46 20.43
CA PHE A 193 -10.12 -3.97 19.24
C PHE A 193 -9.12 -3.64 18.11
N CYS A 194 -9.66 -3.36 16.91
CA CYS A 194 -8.93 -2.74 15.81
C CYS A 194 -9.39 -1.29 15.65
N GLY A 195 -8.44 -0.37 15.41
CA GLY A 195 -8.69 1.06 15.44
C GLY A 195 -8.40 1.77 14.13
N VAL A 196 -9.05 2.91 13.94
CA VAL A 196 -8.57 3.99 13.05
C VAL A 196 -8.12 5.14 13.95
N TYR A 197 -6.93 5.66 13.71
CA TYR A 197 -6.26 6.61 14.59
C TYR A 197 -5.89 7.90 13.86
N ARG A 198 -5.71 8.99 14.64
CA ARG A 198 -5.14 10.27 14.22
C ARG A 198 -3.92 10.59 15.08
N LEU A 199 -2.76 10.75 14.45
CA LEU A 199 -1.52 11.22 15.08
C LEU A 199 -1.22 12.65 14.62
N THR A 200 -1.23 13.58 15.56
CA THR A 200 -0.90 14.99 15.28
C THR A 200 0.60 15.21 15.09
N PRO A 201 1.05 16.30 14.42
CA PRO A 201 2.46 16.69 14.33
C PRO A 201 3.18 16.84 15.68
N GLN A 202 2.44 17.06 16.77
CA GLN A 202 2.94 17.18 18.14
C GLN A 202 3.07 15.82 18.85
N GLY A 203 2.68 14.71 18.21
CA GLY A 203 2.75 13.35 18.76
C GLY A 203 1.53 12.91 19.57
N GLN A 204 0.47 13.73 19.66
CA GLN A 204 -0.78 13.30 20.31
C GLN A 204 -1.50 12.30 19.39
N LEU A 205 -1.65 11.06 19.86
CA LEU A 205 -2.46 10.02 19.25
C LEU A 205 -3.91 10.11 19.76
N THR A 206 -4.88 9.95 18.86
CA THR A 206 -6.33 9.91 19.17
C THR A 206 -6.95 8.70 18.48
N LEU A 207 -7.75 7.89 19.18
CA LEU A 207 -8.61 6.89 18.55
C LEU A 207 -9.81 7.60 17.90
N LEU A 208 -9.96 7.47 16.57
CA LEU A 208 -11.08 8.06 15.84
C LEU A 208 -12.30 7.16 15.82
N THR A 209 -12.11 5.86 15.57
CA THR A 209 -13.19 4.86 15.64
C THR A 209 -12.65 3.45 15.86
N ARG A 210 -13.52 2.58 16.38
CA ARG A 210 -13.33 1.13 16.56
C ARG A 210 -14.52 0.32 16.02
N GLU A 211 -15.31 0.91 15.11
CA GLU A 211 -16.54 0.29 14.57
C GLU A 211 -16.29 -0.76 13.48
N MET A 212 -15.02 -1.06 13.20
CA MET A 212 -14.57 -1.94 12.12
C MET A 212 -13.75 -3.08 12.72
N THR A 213 -14.04 -4.31 12.29
CA THR A 213 -13.36 -5.53 12.77
C THR A 213 -11.96 -5.66 12.18
N ARG A 214 -11.76 -5.17 10.96
CA ARG A 214 -10.52 -5.26 10.17
C ARG A 214 -10.31 -3.99 9.30
N PRO A 215 -10.22 -2.78 9.88
CA PRO A 215 -9.92 -1.57 9.12
C PRO A 215 -8.58 -1.76 8.39
N ASN A 216 -8.55 -1.45 7.09
CA ASN A 216 -7.42 -1.71 6.21
C ASN A 216 -7.01 -0.43 5.46
N GLY A 217 -7.18 -0.32 4.15
CA GLY A 217 -6.78 0.87 3.40
C GLY A 217 -7.50 2.14 3.83
N ILE A 218 -6.86 3.30 3.62
CA ILE A 218 -7.35 4.59 4.11
C ILE A 218 -7.03 5.76 3.16
N ALA A 219 -8.01 6.62 2.87
CA ALA A 219 -7.80 7.81 2.05
C ALA A 219 -8.74 8.98 2.38
N LEU A 220 -8.41 10.19 1.94
CA LEU A 220 -9.20 11.41 2.12
C LEU A 220 -9.91 11.82 0.83
N SER A 221 -11.05 12.50 0.95
CA SER A 221 -11.65 13.26 -0.16
C SER A 221 -10.75 14.43 -0.59
N PRO A 222 -10.91 14.97 -1.82
CA PRO A 222 -10.11 16.12 -2.27
C PRO A 222 -10.25 17.38 -1.41
N ASP A 223 -11.37 17.53 -0.70
CA ASP A 223 -11.64 18.63 0.23
C ASP A 223 -11.36 18.26 1.71
N GLU A 224 -10.83 17.06 1.95
CA GLU A 224 -10.49 16.46 3.24
C GLU A 224 -11.64 16.37 4.26
N LYS A 225 -12.90 16.55 3.84
CA LYS A 225 -14.08 16.44 4.73
C LYS A 225 -14.64 15.02 4.84
N THR A 226 -14.08 14.06 4.12
CA THR A 226 -14.46 12.64 4.21
C THR A 226 -13.22 11.77 4.33
N LEU A 227 -13.21 10.90 5.34
CA LEU A 227 -12.28 9.79 5.46
C LEU A 227 -12.92 8.53 4.87
N TYR A 228 -12.24 7.87 3.94
CA TYR A 228 -12.60 6.56 3.43
C TYR A 228 -11.75 5.50 4.13
N VAL A 229 -12.36 4.39 4.54
CA VAL A 229 -11.68 3.26 5.18
C VAL A 229 -12.24 1.95 4.64
N ALA A 230 -11.37 1.04 4.20
CA ALA A 230 -11.75 -0.29 3.77
C ALA A 230 -11.80 -1.28 4.94
N GLN A 231 -12.51 -2.40 4.76
CA GLN A 231 -12.56 -3.50 5.72
C GLN A 231 -12.26 -4.85 5.07
N SER A 232 -11.12 -5.43 5.41
CA SER A 232 -10.74 -6.80 5.02
C SER A 232 -11.31 -7.84 5.99
N ASP A 233 -12.63 -7.87 6.13
CA ASP A 233 -13.38 -8.92 6.84
C ASP A 233 -14.22 -9.71 5.83
N PRO A 234 -14.04 -11.04 5.65
CA PRO A 234 -14.83 -11.83 4.71
C PRO A 234 -16.35 -11.80 4.93
N GLU A 235 -16.83 -11.55 6.16
CA GLU A 235 -18.26 -11.45 6.46
C GLU A 235 -18.81 -10.01 6.38
N ALA A 236 -17.93 -9.03 6.20
CA ALA A 236 -18.28 -7.62 6.04
C ALA A 236 -17.21 -6.92 5.18
N ALA A 237 -17.09 -7.35 3.93
CA ALA A 237 -16.10 -6.88 2.98
C ALA A 237 -16.61 -5.58 2.34
N ILE A 238 -16.35 -4.45 3.03
CA ILE A 238 -16.97 -3.15 2.74
C ILE A 238 -15.94 -2.03 2.65
N TRP A 239 -16.30 -0.96 1.95
CA TRP A 239 -15.69 0.36 2.11
C TRP A 239 -16.66 1.25 2.87
N LYS A 240 -16.16 2.04 3.83
CA LYS A 240 -16.94 3.04 4.58
C LYS A 240 -16.46 4.45 4.27
N ALA A 241 -17.38 5.40 4.36
CA ALA A 241 -17.11 6.83 4.31
C ALA A 241 -17.55 7.48 5.63
N PHE A 242 -16.66 8.27 6.23
CA PHE A 242 -16.85 8.98 7.49
C PHE A 242 -16.72 10.48 7.24
N PRO A 243 -17.74 11.31 7.55
CA PRO A 243 -17.56 12.76 7.59
C PRO A 243 -16.48 13.13 8.61
N ILE A 244 -15.60 14.07 8.30
CA ILE A 244 -14.66 14.65 9.25
C ILE A 244 -15.26 15.95 9.79
N ASN A 245 -15.44 16.04 11.10
CA ASN A 245 -15.95 17.22 11.78
C ASN A 245 -14.84 18.28 11.91
N ALA A 246 -15.22 19.52 12.25
CA ALA A 246 -14.26 20.65 12.35
C ALA A 246 -13.20 20.49 13.45
N ASP A 247 -13.40 19.61 14.44
CA ASP A 247 -12.43 19.22 15.47
C ASP A 247 -11.55 18.00 15.07
N GLY A 248 -11.77 17.47 13.85
CA GLY A 248 -11.16 16.26 13.31
C GLY A 248 -11.67 14.96 13.93
N SER A 249 -12.78 14.97 14.68
CA SER A 249 -13.52 13.76 15.03
C SER A 249 -14.30 13.23 13.82
N LEU A 250 -14.67 11.95 13.84
CA LEU A 250 -15.47 11.36 12.77
C LEU A 250 -16.97 11.46 13.09
N GLY A 251 -17.75 11.91 12.11
CA GLY A 251 -19.21 11.84 12.12
C GLY A 251 -19.73 10.43 11.84
N LYS A 252 -21.06 10.28 11.82
CA LYS A 252 -21.71 8.99 11.55
C LYS A 252 -21.30 8.45 10.17
N SER A 253 -20.74 7.25 10.16
CA SER A 253 -20.31 6.57 8.93
C SER A 253 -21.47 6.13 8.05
N ARG A 254 -21.17 5.89 6.78
CA ARG A 254 -22.01 5.16 5.83
C ARG A 254 -21.18 4.10 5.10
N ILE A 255 -21.83 3.02 4.68
CA ILE A 255 -21.24 2.11 3.69
C ILE A 255 -21.17 2.88 2.36
N LEU A 256 -20.00 2.84 1.73
CA LEU A 256 -19.76 3.35 0.38
C LEU A 256 -20.16 2.27 -0.64
N TYR A 257 -19.67 1.05 -0.43
CA TYR A 257 -19.99 -0.14 -1.21
C TYR A 257 -19.78 -1.40 -0.37
N ASP A 258 -20.53 -2.46 -0.66
CA ASP A 258 -20.42 -3.77 -0.03
C ASP A 258 -20.09 -4.83 -1.09
N ALA A 259 -18.92 -5.45 -0.96
CA ALA A 259 -18.45 -6.52 -1.84
C ALA A 259 -18.49 -7.91 -1.19
N THR A 260 -19.13 -8.08 -0.04
CA THR A 260 -19.23 -9.37 0.70
C THR A 260 -19.76 -10.50 -0.18
N GLN A 261 -20.67 -10.22 -1.11
CA GLN A 261 -21.14 -11.24 -2.05
C GLN A 261 -20.05 -11.71 -3.02
N HIS A 262 -19.19 -10.82 -3.53
CA HIS A 262 -18.08 -11.20 -4.42
C HIS A 262 -17.07 -12.12 -3.72
N VAL A 263 -16.83 -11.90 -2.42
CA VAL A 263 -16.01 -12.79 -1.58
C VAL A 263 -16.67 -14.18 -1.46
N LYS A 264 -17.99 -14.22 -1.24
CA LYS A 264 -18.78 -15.47 -1.16
C LYS A 264 -18.87 -16.20 -2.51
N ASP A 265 -18.81 -15.46 -3.61
CA ASP A 265 -18.70 -15.98 -4.98
C ASP A 265 -17.25 -16.41 -5.34
N GLY A 266 -16.31 -16.34 -4.39
CA GLY A 266 -14.95 -16.86 -4.52
C GLY A 266 -13.95 -15.92 -5.22
N TRP A 267 -14.27 -14.64 -5.38
CA TRP A 267 -13.34 -13.68 -6.00
C TRP A 267 -12.12 -13.43 -5.10
N PRO A 268 -10.89 -13.34 -5.65
CA PRO A 268 -9.67 -13.30 -4.86
C PRO A 268 -9.44 -11.93 -4.19
N GLY A 269 -9.20 -11.93 -2.88
CA GLY A 269 -8.86 -10.73 -2.11
C GLY A 269 -10.05 -10.13 -1.37
N LEU A 270 -9.80 -9.00 -0.71
CA LEU A 270 -10.74 -8.28 0.17
C LEU A 270 -10.55 -6.76 -0.02
N PRO A 271 -11.48 -5.92 0.47
CA PRO A 271 -11.33 -4.46 0.47
C PRO A 271 -10.15 -3.98 1.31
N ASP A 272 -9.10 -3.55 0.61
CA ASP A 272 -7.77 -3.35 1.16
C ASP A 272 -7.33 -1.90 0.88
N GLY A 273 -6.12 -1.63 0.40
CA GLY A 273 -5.62 -0.29 0.03
C GLY A 273 -6.48 0.55 -0.94
N MET A 274 -6.30 1.87 -0.95
CA MET A 274 -7.03 2.74 -1.88
C MET A 274 -6.34 4.06 -2.23
N ALA A 275 -6.67 4.61 -3.40
CA ALA A 275 -6.27 5.95 -3.84
C ALA A 275 -7.48 6.80 -4.23
N VAL A 276 -7.32 8.12 -4.23
CA VAL A 276 -8.35 9.09 -4.66
C VAL A 276 -7.76 10.03 -5.72
N ASP A 277 -8.56 10.36 -6.73
CA ASP A 277 -8.19 11.29 -7.80
C ASP A 277 -8.65 12.74 -7.52
N GLN A 278 -8.19 13.70 -8.32
CA GLN A 278 -8.54 15.12 -8.18
C GLN A 278 -10.03 15.43 -8.37
N ALA A 279 -10.78 14.58 -9.08
CA ALA A 279 -12.22 14.70 -9.23
C ALA A 279 -12.99 14.07 -8.05
N GLY A 280 -12.30 13.37 -7.14
CA GLY A 280 -12.85 12.65 -6.00
C GLY A 280 -13.33 11.23 -6.33
N ASN A 281 -12.97 10.66 -7.49
CA ASN A 281 -13.17 9.25 -7.75
C ASN A 281 -12.24 8.43 -6.84
N ILE A 282 -12.77 7.33 -6.31
CA ILE A 282 -12.10 6.47 -5.34
C ILE A 282 -11.74 5.17 -6.04
N PHE A 283 -10.46 4.80 -5.99
CA PHE A 283 -9.89 3.58 -6.53
C PHE A 283 -9.58 2.67 -5.33
N GLY A 284 -10.53 1.81 -4.97
CA GLY A 284 -10.37 0.89 -3.85
C GLY A 284 -10.02 -0.51 -4.33
N THR A 285 -8.91 -1.09 -3.87
CA THR A 285 -8.62 -2.50 -4.13
C THR A 285 -9.61 -3.37 -3.37
N GLY A 286 -9.99 -4.50 -3.97
CA GLY A 286 -11.04 -5.36 -3.48
C GLY A 286 -11.03 -6.73 -4.18
N PRO A 287 -12.08 -7.54 -3.98
CA PRO A 287 -12.19 -8.86 -4.60
C PRO A 287 -12.02 -8.80 -6.13
N GLY A 288 -10.98 -9.44 -6.64
CA GLY A 288 -10.65 -9.55 -8.06
C GLY A 288 -9.99 -8.32 -8.72
N GLY A 289 -9.72 -7.22 -8.01
CA GLY A 289 -9.09 -6.05 -8.61
C GLY A 289 -9.43 -4.70 -7.96
N VAL A 290 -9.27 -3.62 -8.72
CA VAL A 290 -9.52 -2.24 -8.25
C VAL A 290 -10.92 -1.79 -8.66
N PHE A 291 -11.80 -1.55 -7.69
CA PHE A 291 -13.12 -0.95 -7.89
C PHE A 291 -12.98 0.57 -8.01
N VAL A 292 -13.63 1.15 -9.02
CA VAL A 292 -13.63 2.60 -9.26
C VAL A 292 -15.01 3.16 -8.91
N PHE A 293 -15.08 3.98 -7.87
CA PHE A 293 -16.29 4.65 -7.43
C PHE A 293 -16.24 6.14 -7.77
N SER A 294 -17.38 6.72 -8.15
CA SER A 294 -17.55 8.18 -8.20
C SER A 294 -17.48 8.82 -6.80
N PRO A 295 -17.33 10.16 -6.68
CA PRO A 295 -17.40 10.86 -5.40
C PRO A 295 -18.70 10.59 -4.61
N ALA A 296 -19.80 10.31 -5.32
CA ALA A 296 -21.09 9.96 -4.72
C ALA A 296 -21.16 8.51 -4.19
N GLY A 297 -20.17 7.65 -4.50
CA GLY A 297 -20.15 6.23 -4.16
C GLY A 297 -20.79 5.30 -5.19
N LYS A 298 -21.29 5.82 -6.33
CA LYS A 298 -21.73 4.96 -7.45
C LYS A 298 -20.52 4.22 -8.03
N LEU A 299 -20.59 2.90 -8.11
CA LEU A 299 -19.63 2.04 -8.82
C LEU A 299 -19.64 2.37 -10.32
N LEU A 300 -18.47 2.69 -10.87
CA LEU A 300 -18.27 3.03 -12.28
C LEU A 300 -17.70 1.86 -13.09
N GLY A 301 -16.83 1.07 -12.47
CA GLY A 301 -16.14 -0.05 -13.11
C GLY A 301 -15.22 -0.79 -12.16
N ARG A 302 -14.57 -1.84 -12.67
CA ARG A 302 -13.51 -2.57 -11.97
C ARG A 302 -12.36 -2.86 -12.92
N ILE A 303 -11.14 -2.50 -12.52
CA ILE A 303 -9.90 -2.94 -13.16
C ILE A 303 -9.62 -4.34 -12.62
N SER A 304 -10.02 -5.36 -13.37
CA SER A 304 -9.86 -6.76 -12.99
C SER A 304 -8.41 -7.17 -13.20
N THR A 305 -7.74 -7.59 -12.13
CA THR A 305 -6.38 -8.16 -12.17
C THR A 305 -6.43 -9.68 -12.35
N GLY A 306 -7.51 -10.33 -11.90
CA GLY A 306 -7.57 -11.79 -11.74
C GLY A 306 -6.85 -12.31 -10.49
N GLU A 307 -6.16 -11.43 -9.77
CA GLU A 307 -5.31 -11.74 -8.63
C GLU A 307 -5.82 -11.09 -7.34
N ARG A 308 -5.29 -11.52 -6.19
CA ARG A 308 -5.47 -10.79 -4.93
C ARG A 308 -4.80 -9.42 -5.06
N THR A 309 -5.60 -8.36 -5.01
CA THR A 309 -5.11 -7.00 -5.23
C THR A 309 -5.05 -6.28 -3.89
N SER A 310 -3.86 -5.92 -3.44
CA SER A 310 -3.64 -5.34 -2.12
C SER A 310 -3.85 -3.84 -2.13
N ASN A 311 -3.12 -3.08 -2.95
CA ASN A 311 -3.08 -1.62 -2.78
C ASN A 311 -2.82 -0.91 -4.12
N CYS A 312 -3.06 0.40 -4.18
CA CYS A 312 -2.83 1.19 -5.38
C CYS A 312 -2.51 2.67 -5.06
N THR A 313 -1.78 3.32 -5.96
CA THR A 313 -1.37 4.73 -5.80
C THR A 313 -1.24 5.44 -7.14
N PHE A 314 -1.40 6.76 -7.15
CA PHE A 314 -1.18 7.57 -8.33
C PHE A 314 0.29 8.04 -8.43
N GLY A 315 0.82 8.02 -9.65
CA GLY A 315 2.23 8.32 -9.91
C GLY A 315 2.52 8.71 -11.36
N GLY A 316 3.78 8.50 -11.76
CA GLY A 316 4.31 8.93 -13.05
C GLY A 316 4.67 10.42 -13.06
N ALA A 317 5.14 10.90 -14.22
CA ALA A 317 5.63 12.26 -14.39
C ALA A 317 4.57 13.35 -14.13
N ASP A 318 3.28 13.04 -14.37
CA ASP A 318 2.18 14.00 -14.30
C ASP A 318 1.00 13.53 -13.43
N GLY A 319 1.12 12.38 -12.77
CA GLY A 319 0.09 11.84 -11.87
C GLY A 319 -0.98 10.99 -12.50
N SER A 320 -0.94 10.78 -13.82
CA SER A 320 -1.98 10.06 -14.56
C SER A 320 -1.82 8.55 -14.60
N GLN A 321 -0.72 7.99 -14.07
CA GLN A 321 -0.55 6.54 -13.92
C GLN A 321 -1.11 6.07 -12.57
N LEU A 322 -1.94 5.02 -12.59
CA LEU A 322 -2.29 4.27 -11.39
C LEU A 322 -1.40 3.04 -11.29
N TYR A 323 -0.58 2.97 -10.25
CA TYR A 323 0.22 1.79 -9.89
C TYR A 323 -0.58 0.90 -8.94
N ILE A 324 -0.46 -0.41 -9.10
CA ILE A 324 -1.27 -1.40 -8.37
C ILE A 324 -0.34 -2.52 -7.89
N THR A 325 -0.45 -2.91 -6.62
CA THR A 325 0.17 -4.12 -6.07
C THR A 325 -0.86 -5.25 -6.09
N ALA A 326 -0.48 -6.39 -6.69
CA ALA A 326 -1.37 -7.52 -6.94
C ALA A 326 -0.62 -8.83 -6.71
N ASP A 327 -0.72 -9.36 -5.49
CA ASP A 327 -0.07 -10.59 -5.03
C ASP A 327 1.44 -10.55 -5.33
N THR A 328 1.94 -11.40 -6.23
CA THR A 328 3.36 -11.44 -6.64
C THR A 328 3.77 -10.39 -7.68
N TYR A 329 2.86 -9.50 -8.10
CA TYR A 329 3.04 -8.53 -9.21
C TYR A 329 2.93 -7.07 -8.78
N VAL A 330 3.67 -6.21 -9.47
CA VAL A 330 3.40 -4.77 -9.52
C VAL A 330 2.97 -4.40 -10.93
N CYS A 331 1.85 -3.70 -11.05
CA CYS A 331 1.25 -3.30 -12.30
C CYS A 331 1.11 -1.77 -12.41
N ARG A 332 0.89 -1.26 -13.62
CA ARG A 332 0.42 0.11 -13.88
C ARG A 332 -0.66 0.16 -14.95
N ILE A 333 -1.49 1.19 -14.90
CA ILE A 333 -2.47 1.50 -15.94
C ILE A 333 -2.59 3.01 -16.14
N GLN A 334 -2.60 3.44 -17.41
CA GLN A 334 -2.80 4.83 -17.79
C GLN A 334 -4.24 5.25 -17.53
N THR A 335 -4.42 6.32 -16.76
CA THR A 335 -5.72 6.95 -16.52
C THR A 335 -5.85 8.27 -17.28
N LYS A 336 -7.08 8.80 -17.34
CA LYS A 336 -7.40 10.14 -17.86
C LYS A 336 -7.52 11.19 -16.76
N THR A 337 -7.32 10.77 -15.51
CA THR A 337 -7.42 11.58 -14.29
C THR A 337 -6.02 11.72 -13.67
N LYS A 338 -5.93 12.32 -12.48
CA LYS A 338 -4.69 12.49 -11.72
C LYS A 338 -4.92 12.28 -10.23
N GLY A 339 -3.92 11.76 -9.53
CA GLY A 339 -3.95 11.68 -8.06
C GLY A 339 -3.96 13.05 -7.37
N LEU A 340 -4.50 13.12 -6.15
CA LEU A 340 -4.72 14.37 -5.39
C LEU A 340 -3.54 15.36 -5.39
N GLY A 341 -2.29 14.89 -5.29
CA GLY A 341 -1.13 15.78 -5.17
C GLY A 341 -0.55 16.33 -6.48
N PHE A 342 -1.09 16.02 -7.66
CA PHE A 342 -0.46 16.25 -8.98
C PHE A 342 -0.93 17.49 -9.75
#